data_AF-A0A8S1C5N4-F1
#
_entry.id   AF-A0A8S1C5N4-F1
#
_cell.length_a   1.000
_cell.length_b   1.000
_cell.length_c   1.000
_cell.angle_alpha   90.00
_cell.angle_beta   90.00
_cell.angle_gamma   90.00
#
_symmetry.space_group_name_H-M   'P 1'
#
loop_
_entity.id
_entity.type
_entity.pdbx_description
1 polymer ?
#
loop_
_entity_poly.entity_id
_entity_poly.type
_entity_poly.pdbx_seq_one_letter_code
_entity_poly.pdbx_strand_id
1 'polypeptide(L)'
;MRFDWDHQILKTGIKNFTQAIMRLHKGLPPELSELGSAYTRDEFKRHKKCTPEEAHVFMVEWSRYALNLAEQLGLKGAKSAKPLGQTFTEEHLDHFREDQISQLYELKLAASGENGGSDEEVSDKPSEKDSVAKKNSEKT
;
A
#
# COMPACT_ATOMS: atom_id res chain seq x y z
N MET A 1 -22.32 -13.64 -37.01
CA MET A 1 -22.02 -12.29 -36.50
C MET A 1 -22.32 -12.26 -35.01
N ARG A 2 -21.29 -12.40 -34.17
CA ARG A 2 -21.39 -12.37 -32.69
C ARG A 2 -20.30 -11.46 -32.09
N PHE A 3 -19.90 -10.45 -32.85
CA PHE A 3 -18.80 -9.54 -32.56
C PHE A 3 -19.39 -8.15 -32.32
N ASP A 4 -19.61 -7.78 -31.05
CA ASP A 4 -19.52 -6.40 -30.52
C ASP A 4 -20.28 -6.21 -29.20
N TRP A 5 -21.28 -7.04 -28.90
CA TRP A 5 -22.08 -6.91 -27.67
C TRP A 5 -21.25 -7.13 -26.41
N ASP A 6 -20.42 -8.17 -26.35
CA ASP A 6 -19.61 -8.48 -25.17
C ASP A 6 -18.57 -7.37 -24.88
N HIS A 7 -17.98 -6.79 -25.92
CA HIS A 7 -17.02 -5.69 -25.79
C HIS A 7 -17.67 -4.39 -25.32
N GLN A 8 -18.89 -4.08 -25.79
CA GLN A 8 -19.64 -2.91 -25.34
C GLN A 8 -20.21 -3.08 -23.93
N ILE A 9 -20.66 -4.29 -23.57
CA ILE A 9 -21.12 -4.63 -22.21
C ILE A 9 -19.95 -4.47 -21.24
N LEU A 10 -18.77 -5.01 -21.56
CA LEU A 10 -17.58 -4.89 -20.72
C LEU A 10 -17.13 -3.43 -20.56
N LYS A 11 -17.06 -2.65 -21.65
CA LYS A 11 -16.72 -1.21 -21.61
C LYS A 11 -17.71 -0.41 -20.77
N THR A 12 -19.01 -0.70 -20.91
CA THR A 12 -20.07 -0.03 -20.14
C THR A 12 -19.99 -0.41 -18.67
N GLY A 13 -19.76 -1.69 -18.36
CA GLY A 13 -19.56 -2.18 -16.99
C GLY A 13 -18.37 -1.50 -16.30
N ILE A 14 -17.22 -1.46 -16.97
CA ILE A 14 -16.01 -0.78 -16.45
C ILE A 14 -16.28 0.70 -16.22
N LYS A 15 -16.90 1.41 -17.19
CA LYS A 15 -17.23 2.83 -17.04
C LYS A 15 -18.14 3.09 -15.85
N ASN A 16 -19.20 2.30 -15.69
CA ASN A 16 -20.13 2.44 -14.57
C ASN A 16 -19.43 2.20 -13.23
N PHE A 17 -18.54 1.22 -13.20
CA PHE A 17 -17.77 0.86 -12.02
C PHE A 17 -16.76 1.95 -11.63
N THR A 18 -16.00 2.50 -12.58
CA THR A 18 -15.12 3.66 -12.32
C THR A 18 -15.93 4.84 -11.76
N GLN A 19 -17.11 5.13 -12.34
CA GLN A 19 -17.97 6.20 -11.82
C GLN A 19 -18.49 5.92 -10.40
N ALA A 20 -18.76 4.65 -10.04
CA ALA A 20 -19.16 4.29 -8.69
C ALA A 20 -18.04 4.57 -7.68
N ILE A 21 -16.80 4.18 -7.98
CA ILE A 21 -15.64 4.50 -7.12
C ILE A 21 -15.46 6.01 -6.99
N MET A 22 -15.54 6.76 -8.10
CA MET A 22 -15.39 8.22 -8.06
C MET A 22 -16.50 8.90 -7.22
N ARG A 23 -17.69 8.28 -7.10
CA ARG A 23 -18.73 8.76 -6.17
C ARG A 23 -18.37 8.45 -4.72
N LEU A 24 -17.80 7.27 -4.44
CA LEU A 24 -17.34 6.91 -3.09
C LEU A 24 -16.22 7.86 -2.62
N HIS A 25 -15.27 8.23 -3.48
CA HIS A 25 -14.21 9.17 -3.13
C HIS A 25 -14.71 10.53 -2.65
N LYS A 26 -15.94 10.95 -3.02
CA LYS A 26 -16.51 12.20 -2.52
C LYS A 26 -16.82 12.18 -1.02
N GLY A 27 -16.89 11.00 -0.41
CA GLY A 27 -17.03 10.84 1.04
C GLY A 27 -15.70 10.88 1.80
N LEU A 28 -14.56 10.89 1.11
CA LEU A 28 -13.24 10.96 1.72
C LEU A 28 -12.82 12.41 2.06
N PRO A 29 -11.87 12.60 2.99
CA PRO A 29 -11.16 13.86 3.15
C PRO A 29 -10.64 14.40 1.80
N PRO A 30 -10.64 15.74 1.57
CA PRO A 30 -10.32 16.32 0.27
C PRO A 30 -9.01 15.82 -0.35
N GLU A 31 -7.96 15.71 0.45
CA GLU A 31 -6.63 15.30 0.02
C GLU A 31 -6.63 13.84 -0.45
N LEU A 32 -7.30 12.96 0.31
CA LEU A 32 -7.44 11.55 -0.05
C LEU A 32 -8.36 11.35 -1.25
N SER A 33 -9.39 12.19 -1.37
CA SER A 33 -10.33 12.17 -2.49
C SER A 33 -9.63 12.49 -3.81
N GLU A 34 -8.82 13.55 -3.83
CA GLU A 34 -8.06 13.97 -5.02
C GLU A 34 -7.01 12.93 -5.41
N LEU A 35 -6.20 12.49 -4.44
CA LEU A 35 -5.17 11.48 -4.63
C LEU A 35 -5.76 10.17 -5.18
N GLY A 36 -6.81 9.66 -4.54
CA GLY A 36 -7.49 8.43 -4.97
C GLY A 36 -8.11 8.57 -6.35
N SER A 37 -8.73 9.72 -6.65
CA SER A 37 -9.38 9.99 -7.94
C SER A 37 -8.37 10.11 -9.09
N ALA A 38 -7.17 10.65 -8.84
CA ALA A 38 -6.08 10.64 -9.81
C ALA A 38 -5.61 9.20 -10.07
N TYR A 39 -5.31 8.46 -9.00
CA TYR A 39 -4.83 7.08 -9.08
C TYR A 39 -5.81 6.16 -9.82
N THR A 40 -7.10 6.15 -9.45
CA THR A 40 -8.11 5.30 -10.09
C THR A 40 -8.23 5.59 -11.59
N ARG A 41 -8.18 6.86 -12.01
CA ARG A 41 -8.26 7.20 -13.44
C ARG A 41 -7.07 6.63 -14.21
N ASP A 42 -5.88 6.74 -13.66
CA ASP A 42 -4.67 6.22 -14.29
C ASP A 42 -4.66 4.70 -14.33
N GLU A 43 -5.10 4.06 -13.25
CA GLU A 43 -5.08 2.60 -13.14
C GLU A 43 -6.07 1.93 -14.10
N PHE A 44 -7.30 2.46 -14.19
CA PHE A 44 -8.27 2.01 -15.18
C PHE A 44 -7.85 2.34 -16.62
N LYS A 45 -7.03 3.38 -16.83
CA LYS A 45 -6.47 3.70 -18.15
C LYS A 45 -5.40 2.70 -18.55
N ARG A 46 -4.53 2.29 -17.62
CA ARG A 46 -3.49 1.27 -17.83
C ARG A 46 -4.09 -0.11 -18.14
N HIS A 47 -5.20 -0.45 -17.50
CA HIS A 47 -5.86 -1.76 -17.64
C HIS A 47 -6.86 -1.87 -18.80
N LYS A 48 -6.88 -0.91 -19.75
CA LYS A 48 -7.78 -0.93 -20.92
C LYS A 48 -7.52 -2.08 -21.90
N LYS A 49 -6.33 -2.70 -21.86
CA LYS A 49 -5.87 -3.71 -22.82
C LYS A 49 -5.59 -5.07 -22.18
N CYS A 50 -6.04 -5.28 -20.94
CA CYS A 50 -5.87 -6.53 -20.21
C CYS A 50 -6.58 -7.70 -20.91
N THR A 51 -6.08 -8.92 -20.71
CA THR A 51 -6.79 -10.12 -21.14
C THR A 51 -8.09 -10.29 -20.33
N PRO A 52 -9.07 -11.07 -20.81
CA PRO A 52 -10.29 -11.35 -20.05
C PRO A 52 -10.02 -11.90 -18.64
N GLU A 53 -9.00 -12.72 -18.46
CA GLU A 53 -8.59 -13.32 -17.18
C GLU A 53 -8.02 -12.26 -16.23
N GLU A 54 -7.11 -11.42 -16.73
CA GLU A 54 -6.57 -10.28 -15.97
C GLU A 54 -7.66 -9.28 -15.60
N ALA A 55 -8.59 -9.00 -16.53
CA ALA A 55 -9.73 -8.13 -16.30
C ALA A 55 -10.66 -8.69 -15.22
N HIS A 56 -10.84 -10.01 -15.16
CA HIS A 56 -11.61 -10.64 -14.09
C HIS A 56 -10.96 -10.42 -12.72
N VAL A 57 -9.65 -10.73 -12.58
CA VAL A 57 -8.91 -10.50 -11.33
C VAL A 57 -8.94 -9.02 -10.93
N PHE A 58 -8.71 -8.13 -11.88
CA PHE A 58 -8.81 -6.69 -11.69
C PHE A 58 -10.18 -6.29 -11.14
N MET A 59 -11.28 -6.72 -11.77
CA MET A 59 -12.63 -6.37 -11.33
C MET A 59 -12.97 -6.94 -9.95
N VAL A 60 -12.45 -8.12 -9.57
CA VAL A 60 -12.63 -8.70 -8.23
C VAL A 60 -11.96 -7.84 -7.16
N GLU A 61 -10.67 -7.50 -7.33
CA GLU A 61 -9.93 -6.70 -6.35
C GLU A 61 -10.53 -5.29 -6.20
N TRP A 62 -10.88 -4.67 -7.32
CA TRP A 62 -11.50 -3.36 -7.27
C TRP A 62 -12.90 -3.39 -6.65
N SER A 63 -13.68 -4.45 -6.85
CA SER A 63 -14.97 -4.62 -6.17
C SER A 63 -14.79 -4.77 -4.67
N ARG A 64 -13.76 -5.50 -4.23
CA ARG A 64 -13.38 -5.62 -2.80
C ARG A 64 -13.00 -4.25 -2.22
N TYR A 65 -12.20 -3.48 -2.95
CA TYR A 65 -11.85 -2.10 -2.57
C TYR A 65 -13.09 -1.22 -2.42
N ALA A 66 -13.99 -1.21 -3.42
CA ALA A 66 -15.20 -0.40 -3.39
C ALA A 66 -16.13 -0.78 -2.23
N LEU A 67 -16.28 -2.08 -1.94
CA LEU A 67 -17.07 -2.57 -0.82
C LEU A 67 -16.49 -2.12 0.53
N ASN A 68 -15.18 -2.27 0.70
CA ASN A 68 -14.49 -1.85 1.93
C ASN A 68 -14.60 -0.34 2.15
N LEU A 69 -14.40 0.46 1.10
CA LEU A 69 -14.55 1.90 1.16
C LEU A 69 -16.00 2.30 1.49
N ALA A 70 -16.98 1.66 0.87
CA ALA A 70 -18.40 1.86 1.14
C ALA A 70 -18.78 1.58 2.61
N GLU A 71 -18.22 0.54 3.21
CA GLU A 71 -18.39 0.24 4.63
C GLU A 71 -17.75 1.30 5.53
N GLN A 72 -16.51 1.70 5.23
CA GLN A 72 -15.80 2.70 6.04
C GLN A 72 -16.49 4.07 6.01
N LEU A 73 -17.03 4.45 4.86
CA LEU A 73 -17.80 5.69 4.70
C LEU A 73 -19.18 5.65 5.38
N GLY A 74 -19.60 4.50 5.89
CA GLY A 74 -20.86 4.37 6.61
C GLY A 74 -22.08 4.70 5.75
N LEU A 75 -22.13 4.20 4.51
CA LEU A 75 -23.29 4.41 3.61
C LEU A 75 -24.61 3.89 4.20
N LYS A 76 -24.57 3.08 5.26
CA LYS A 76 -25.73 2.65 6.06
C LYS A 76 -26.10 3.63 7.19
N GLY A 77 -25.47 4.81 7.24
CA GLY A 77 -25.68 5.89 8.21
C GLY A 77 -24.42 6.25 9.00
N ALA A 78 -24.34 7.47 9.53
CA ALA A 78 -23.16 8.02 10.23
C ALA A 78 -22.63 7.13 11.39
N LYS A 79 -23.52 6.33 12.02
CA LYS A 79 -23.16 5.39 13.09
C LYS A 79 -22.41 4.14 12.60
N SER A 80 -22.43 3.88 11.29
CA SER A 80 -21.76 2.74 10.66
C SER A 80 -20.41 3.10 10.06
N ALA A 81 -20.03 4.38 10.06
CA ALA A 81 -18.73 4.81 9.58
C ALA A 81 -17.63 4.24 10.47
N LYS A 82 -16.60 3.66 9.83
CA LYS A 82 -15.41 3.11 10.48
C LYS A 82 -14.22 4.03 10.18
N PRO A 83 -13.14 3.98 10.98
CA PRO A 83 -11.89 4.61 10.61
C PRO A 83 -11.47 4.20 9.18
N LEU A 84 -10.92 5.15 8.44
CA LEU A 84 -10.44 4.90 7.09
C LEU A 84 -9.19 4.02 7.14
N GLY A 85 -9.09 3.09 6.19
CA GLY A 85 -7.98 2.14 6.08
C GLY A 85 -8.18 0.85 6.86
N GLN A 86 -7.19 -0.04 6.74
CA GLN A 86 -7.12 -1.30 7.45
C GLN A 86 -5.71 -1.48 8.01
N THR A 87 -5.61 -2.17 9.15
CA THR A 87 -4.32 -2.53 9.73
C THR A 87 -3.61 -3.51 8.81
N PHE A 88 -2.33 -3.24 8.57
CA PHE A 88 -1.45 -4.11 7.80
C PHE A 88 -0.94 -5.24 8.70
N THR A 89 -1.07 -6.49 8.27
CA THR A 89 -0.53 -7.65 9.02
C THR A 89 0.85 -8.04 8.48
N GLU A 90 1.62 -8.80 9.26
CA GLU A 90 2.97 -9.23 8.86
C GLU A 90 2.93 -10.09 7.59
N GLU A 91 1.90 -10.92 7.40
CA GLU A 91 1.77 -11.75 6.19
C GLU A 91 1.61 -10.92 4.91
N HIS A 92 1.17 -9.66 5.01
CA HIS A 92 1.10 -8.78 3.85
C HIS A 92 2.50 -8.29 3.42
N LEU A 93 3.49 -8.24 4.33
CA LEU A 93 4.86 -7.85 3.99
C LEU A 93 5.54 -8.90 3.10
N ASP A 94 5.20 -10.18 3.26
CA ASP A 94 5.76 -11.28 2.46
C ASP A 94 5.43 -11.16 0.96
N HIS A 95 4.41 -10.38 0.62
CA HIS A 95 3.97 -10.14 -0.76
C HIS A 95 4.65 -8.94 -1.41
N PHE A 96 5.49 -8.20 -0.67
CA PHE A 96 6.14 -6.99 -1.15
C PHE A 96 7.52 -7.32 -1.71
N ARG A 97 7.90 -6.58 -2.74
CA ARG A 97 9.30 -6.56 -3.19
C ARG A 97 10.16 -5.76 -2.21
N GLU A 98 11.46 -6.03 -2.20
CA GLU A 98 12.42 -5.37 -1.32
C GLU A 98 12.40 -3.82 -1.44
N ASP A 99 12.26 -3.30 -2.68
CA ASP A 99 12.11 -1.87 -2.95
C ASP A 99 10.85 -1.28 -2.32
N GLN A 100 9.75 -2.03 -2.34
CA GLN A 100 8.47 -1.60 -1.76
C GLN A 100 8.51 -1.62 -0.23
N ILE A 101 9.25 -2.57 0.36
CA ILE A 101 9.47 -2.63 1.82
C ILE A 101 10.27 -1.42 2.28
N SER A 102 11.36 -1.09 1.57
CA SER A 102 12.18 0.09 1.85
C SER A 102 11.36 1.38 1.76
N GLN A 103 10.56 1.58 0.70
CA GLN A 103 9.67 2.73 0.56
C GLN A 103 8.64 2.82 1.69
N LEU A 104 8.06 1.68 2.10
CA LEU A 104 7.09 1.63 3.18
C LEU A 104 7.73 2.02 4.52
N TYR A 105 8.97 1.61 4.75
CA TYR A 105 9.72 1.97 5.95
C TYR A 105 10.05 3.47 5.99
N GLU A 106 10.51 4.05 4.87
CA GLU A 106 10.73 5.50 4.76
C GLU A 106 9.44 6.30 5.01
N LEU A 107 8.31 5.82 4.45
CA LEU A 107 7.01 6.43 4.66
C LEU A 107 6.61 6.40 6.14
N LYS A 108 6.85 5.27 6.84
CA LYS A 108 6.61 5.15 8.28
C LYS A 108 7.42 6.19 9.06
N LEU A 109 8.73 6.30 8.81
CA LEU A 109 9.58 7.27 9.49
C LEU A 109 9.13 8.72 9.26
N ALA A 110 8.79 9.05 8.02
CA ALA A 110 8.26 10.37 7.66
C ALA A 110 6.93 10.68 8.37
N ALA A 111 6.03 9.70 8.48
CA ALA A 111 4.75 9.87 9.15
C ALA A 111 4.88 9.94 10.69
N SER A 112 5.83 9.22 11.28
CA SER A 112 6.12 9.23 12.72
C SER A 112 6.92 10.44 13.19
N GLY A 113 7.45 11.25 12.26
CA GLY A 113 8.30 12.40 12.59
C GLY A 113 9.70 12.01 13.07
N GLU A 114 10.10 10.75 12.89
CA GLU A 114 11.40 10.21 13.29
C GLU A 114 12.52 10.54 12.27
N ASN A 115 12.21 11.36 11.26
CA ASN A 115 13.19 11.80 10.28
C ASN A 115 14.08 12.93 10.85
N GLY A 116 15.10 12.50 11.59
CA GLY A 116 16.22 13.31 12.06
C GLY A 116 17.51 12.50 12.05
N GLY A 117 18.08 12.31 10.85
CA GLY A 117 19.51 12.02 10.66
C GLY A 117 19.98 10.60 10.97
N SER A 118 20.20 9.81 9.92
CA SER A 118 21.35 8.91 9.88
C SER A 118 21.96 8.99 8.47
N ASP A 119 22.71 10.06 8.24
CA ASP A 119 23.91 9.94 7.41
C ASP A 119 24.75 8.86 8.10
N GLU A 120 24.79 7.65 7.53
CA GLU A 120 25.70 6.61 7.97
C GLU A 120 27.13 7.06 7.71
N GLU A 121 27.73 7.70 8.70
CA GLU A 121 29.17 7.79 8.84
C GLU A 121 29.68 6.36 9.07
N VAL A 122 30.28 5.79 8.02
CA VAL A 122 31.05 4.55 8.06
C VAL A 122 32.19 4.73 9.07
N SER A 123 31.97 4.31 10.31
CA SER A 123 33.01 4.24 11.34
C SER A 123 33.64 2.85 11.35
N ASP A 124 34.64 2.73 10.49
CA ASP A 124 35.73 1.77 10.60
C ASP A 124 36.42 1.92 11.96
N LYS A 125 36.53 0.84 12.75
CA LYS A 125 37.66 0.53 13.66
C LYS A 125 37.52 -0.80 14.44
N PRO A 126 38.64 -1.38 14.94
CA PRO A 126 39.03 -2.76 14.66
C PRO A 126 38.91 -3.69 15.88
N SER A 127 38.91 -4.99 15.61
CA SER A 127 38.93 -6.05 16.61
C SER A 127 40.27 -6.12 17.37
N GLU A 128 40.24 -5.96 18.69
CA GLU A 128 41.38 -6.26 19.56
C GLU A 128 40.87 -6.97 20.83
N LYS A 129 41.00 -8.30 20.88
CA LYS A 129 40.89 -9.10 22.11
C LYS A 129 41.84 -10.29 22.05
N ASP A 130 43.11 -10.04 22.30
CA ASP A 130 44.05 -11.05 22.80
C ASP A 130 45.04 -10.37 23.73
N SER A 131 44.94 -10.65 25.04
CA SER A 131 46.06 -10.68 26.01
C SER A 131 45.55 -10.72 27.46
N VAL A 132 45.30 -11.92 28.01
CA VAL A 132 45.39 -12.14 29.46
C VAL A 132 46.14 -13.45 29.70
N ALA A 133 47.47 -13.36 29.90
CA ALA A 133 48.26 -14.40 30.55
C ALA A 133 49.67 -13.89 30.93
N LYS A 134 49.91 -13.62 32.23
CA LYS A 134 51.10 -13.97 33.04
C LYS A 134 51.04 -13.21 34.39
N LYS A 135 50.76 -13.86 35.53
CA LYS A 135 51.56 -14.73 36.43
C LYS A 135 52.40 -13.96 37.48
N ASN A 136 51.97 -14.11 38.74
CA ASN A 136 52.64 -14.22 40.05
C ASN A 136 53.94 -13.46 40.40
N SER A 137 53.91 -12.80 41.58
CA SER A 137 54.73 -12.98 42.80
C SER A 137 54.82 -11.61 43.51
N GLU A 138 54.54 -11.42 44.80
CA GLU A 138 55.21 -11.94 46.00
C GLU A 138 54.36 -11.67 47.26
N LYS A 139 54.74 -12.36 48.35
CA LYS A 139 54.64 -11.97 49.77
C LYS A 139 53.61 -12.74 50.61
N THR A 140 53.96 -13.95 51.04
CA THR A 140 54.47 -14.20 52.41
C THR A 140 55.16 -15.56 52.48
#